data_AF-A0A950TR12-F1
#
_entry.id   AF-A0A950TR12-F1
#
_cell.length_a   1.000
_cell.length_b   1.000
_cell.length_c   1.000
_cell.angle_alpha   90.00
_cell.angle_beta   90.00
_cell.angle_gamma   90.00
#
_symmetry.space_group_name_H-M   'P 1'
#
loop_
_entity.id
_entity.type
_entity.pdbx_description
1 polymer ?
#
loop_
_entity_poly.entity_id
_entity_poly.type
_entity_poly.pdbx_seq_one_letter_code
_entity_poly.pdbx_strand_id
1 'polypeptide(L)' 'THIDILLETSRLSFGDLNNALVSLDIRDLIRVLPGKNYARRM' A
#
# COMPACT_ATOMS: atom_id res chain seq x y z
N THR A 1 3.73 -7.83 9.92
CA THR A 1 4.00 -7.28 8.57
C THR A 1 2.98 -6.18 8.32
N HIS A 2 3.37 -4.96 7.93
CA HIS A 2 2.41 -3.88 7.67
C HIS A 2 1.41 -4.24 6.55
N ILE A 3 1.85 -5.05 5.59
CA ILE A 3 1.03 -5.49 4.46
C ILE A 3 -0.12 -6.41 4.89
N ASP A 4 0.08 -7.32 5.85
CA ASP A 4 -0.98 -8.22 6.34
C ASP A 4 -2.12 -7.43 7.00
N ILE A 5 -1.78 -6.40 7.78
CA ILE A 5 -2.75 -5.51 8.44
C ILE A 5 -3.55 -4.72 7.38
N LEU A 6 -2.86 -4.21 6.34
CA LEU A 6 -3.51 -3.52 5.23
C LEU A 6 -4.45 -4.45 4.44
N LEU A 7 -4.04 -5.71 4.25
CA LEU A 7 -4.83 -6.73 3.56
C LEU A 7 -6.09 -7.07 4.36
N GLU A 8 -5.93 -7.28 5.67
CA GLU A 8 -7.01 -7.60 6.61
C GLU A 8 -8.00 -6.43 6.77
N THR A 9 -7.49 -5.20 6.88
CA THR A 9 -8.32 -3.99 7.06
C THR A 9 -9.07 -3.63 5.78
N SER A 10 -8.40 -3.74 4.62
CA SER A 10 -8.99 -3.35 3.34
C SER A 10 -9.90 -4.44 2.76
N ARG A 11 -9.82 -5.68 3.29
CA ARG A 11 -10.48 -6.88 2.73
C ARG A 11 -10.22 -7.06 1.23
N LEU A 12 -9.08 -6.56 0.76
CA LEU A 12 -8.66 -6.63 -0.64
C LEU A 12 -7.79 -7.86 -0.85
N SER A 13 -7.86 -8.46 -2.04
CA SER A 13 -6.91 -9.49 -2.44
C SER A 13 -5.50 -8.89 -2.54
N PHE A 14 -4.46 -9.71 -2.40
CA PHE A 14 -3.06 -9.24 -2.54
C PHE A 14 -2.81 -8.50 -3.86
N GLY A 15 -3.44 -8.96 -4.95
CA GLY A 15 -3.39 -8.28 -6.26
C GLY A 15 -4.05 -6.91 -6.24
N ASP A 16 -5.26 -6.81 -5.67
CA ASP A 16 -6.00 -5.55 -5.58
C ASP A 16 -5.32 -4.54 -4.65
N LEU A 17 -4.76 -5.01 -3.53
CA LEU A 17 -3.98 -4.17 -2.62
C LEU A 17 -2.74 -3.62 -3.32
N ASN A 18 -2.01 -4.45 -4.07
CA ASN A 18 -0.86 -3.99 -4.85
C ASN A 18 -1.28 -2.98 -5.91
N ASN A 19 -2.38 -3.23 -6.61
CA ASN A 19 -2.86 -2.33 -7.66
C ASN A 19 -3.32 -0.98 -7.06
N ALA A 20 -3.93 -1.00 -5.87
CA ALA A 20 -4.27 0.19 -5.11
C ALA A 20 -3.03 0.94 -4.63
N LEU A 21 -2.03 0.24 -4.08
CA LEU A 21 -0.76 0.82 -3.65
C LEU A 21 -0.02 1.47 -4.83
N VAL A 22 0.06 0.78 -5.98
CA VAL A 22 0.66 1.34 -7.21
C VAL A 22 -0.13 2.56 -7.68
N SER A 23 -1.47 2.51 -7.65
CA SER A 23 -2.31 3.66 -8.01
C SER A 23 -2.13 4.86 -7.06
N LEU A 24 -1.95 4.59 -5.77
CA LEU A 24 -1.64 5.59 -4.73
C LEU A 24 -0.24 6.18 -4.92
N ASP A 25 0.73 5.35 -5.34
CA ASP A 25 2.12 5.74 -5.61
C ASP A 25 2.20 6.63 -6.87
N ILE A 26 1.49 6.26 -7.94
CA ILE A 26 1.36 7.08 -9.16
C ILE A 26 0.72 8.44 -8.86
N ARG A 27 -0.22 8.50 -7.92
CA ARG A 27 -0.85 9.74 -7.46
C ARG A 27 0.02 10.52 -6.46
N ASP A 28 1.23 10.04 -6.17
CA ASP A 28 2.17 10.61 -5.21
C ASP A 28 1.59 10.71 -3.77
N LEU A 29 0.53 9.95 -3.48
CA LEU A 29 -0.18 9.95 -2.19
C LEU A 29 0.45 9.03 -1.15
N ILE A 30 1.33 8.12 -1.59
CA ILE A 30 2.13 7.29 -0.71
C ILE A 30 3.60 7.40 -1.10
N ARG A 31 4.47 7.05 -0.14
CA ARG A 31 5.90 6.95 -0.33
C ARG A 31 6.31 5.52 -0.02
N VAL A 32 6.84 4.84 -1.03
CA VAL A 32 7.47 3.53 -0.86
C VAL A 32 8.85 3.74 -0.25
N LEU A 33 9.06 3.18 0.93
CA LEU A 33 10.34 3.17 1.64
C LEU A 33 11.03 1.82 1.40
N PRO A 34 12.38 1.80 1.36
CA PRO A 34 13.13 0.55 1.29
C PRO A 34 12.73 -0.36 2.47
N GLY A 35 12.55 -1.65 2.17
CA GLY A 35 12.08 -2.64 3.16
C GLY A 35 10.58 -2.96 3.12
N LYS A 36 9.87 -2.68 2.02
CA LYS A 36 8.41 -2.91 1.86
C LYS A 36 7.57 -2.11 2.87
N ASN A 37 8.06 -0.94 3.23
CA ASN A 37 7.36 -0.02 4.09
C ASN A 37 6.63 1.01 3.21
N TYR A 38 5.37 1.28 3.50
CA TYR A 38 4.57 2.26 2.79
C TYR A 38 4.18 3.35 3.79
N ALA A 39 4.54 4.60 3.50
CA ALA A 39 4.14 5.76 4.28
C ALA A 39 3.10 6.56 3.49
N ARG A 40 2.03 7.04 4.12
CA ARG A 40 1.12 8.00 3.49
C ARG A 40 1.83 9.36 3.43
N ARG A 41 1.86 10.00 2.26
CA ARG A 41 2.18 11.44 2.16
C ARG A 41 0.94 12.21 2.60
N MET A 42 1.05 13.00 3.66
CA MET A 42 0.05 14.02 4.04
C MET A 42 0.45 15.37 3.44
#